data_AF-A0A3D2S9I8-F1
#
_entry.id   AF-A0A3D2S9I8-F1
#
_cell.length_a   1.000
_cell.length_b   1.000
_cell.length_c   1.000
_cell.angle_alpha   90.00
_cell.angle_beta   90.00
_cell.angle_gamma   90.00
#
_symmetry.space_group_name_H-M   'P 1'
#
loop_
_entity.id
_entity.type
_entity.pdbx_description
1 polymer ?
#
loop_
_entity_poly.entity_id
_entity_poly.type
_entity_poly.pdbx_seq_one_letter_code
_entity_poly.pdbx_strand_id
1 'polypeptide(L)'
;EGDDTVLVESATGEAEYTYSATGSYTIRTRAHAIQTAFIEINDVVDIELEEVIPGQIPTTGYTTPMSYPGYTLVWNDEFDGTELSSDWVFDIGTGSSGWGNNELQYYTDENVEVAGG
;
A
#
# COMPACT_ATOMS: atom_id res chain seq x y z
N GLU A 1 -8.11 0.27 -32.56
CA GLU A 1 -8.52 0.45 -31.15
C GLU A 1 -7.38 -0.08 -30.30
N GLY A 2 -6.91 0.75 -29.37
CA GLY A 2 -5.53 0.77 -28.87
C GLY A 2 -5.11 -0.50 -28.14
N ASP A 3 -4.05 -1.11 -28.64
CA ASP A 3 -3.37 -2.28 -28.12
C ASP A 3 -2.43 -1.83 -26.97
N ASP A 4 -3.01 -1.35 -25.85
CA ASP A 4 -2.23 -0.99 -24.65
C ASP A 4 -1.83 -2.28 -23.91
N THR A 5 -0.90 -3.01 -24.52
CA THR A 5 -0.24 -4.16 -23.93
C THR A 5 1.11 -3.73 -23.36
N VAL A 6 1.28 -3.85 -22.05
CA VAL A 6 2.58 -3.68 -21.40
C VAL A 6 3.23 -5.05 -21.28
N LEU A 7 4.43 -5.20 -21.87
CA LEU A 7 5.20 -6.44 -21.81
C LEU A 7 6.22 -6.36 -20.68
N VAL A 8 6.20 -7.35 -19.79
CA VAL A 8 7.23 -7.56 -18.78
C VAL A 8 7.90 -8.91 -19.05
N GLU A 9 9.20 -8.90 -19.28
CA GLU A 9 10.00 -10.11 -19.44
C GLU A 9 10.77 -10.42 -18.15
N SER A 10 10.76 -11.68 -17.72
CA SER A 10 11.42 -12.12 -16.49
C SER A 10 12.14 -13.45 -16.70
N ALA A 11 13.38 -13.52 -16.22
CA ALA A 11 14.15 -14.77 -16.18
C ALA A 11 13.88 -15.60 -14.91
N THR A 12 13.28 -14.98 -13.88
CA THR A 12 12.99 -15.64 -12.59
C THR A 12 11.57 -16.18 -12.52
N GLY A 13 10.70 -15.79 -13.46
CA GLY A 13 9.28 -16.15 -13.45
C GLY A 13 8.39 -15.19 -12.64
N GLU A 14 8.98 -14.11 -12.12
CA GLU A 14 8.27 -13.08 -11.36
C GLU A 14 8.15 -11.80 -12.18
N ALA A 15 6.96 -11.19 -12.20
CA ALA A 15 6.68 -9.93 -12.86
C ALA A 15 5.64 -9.15 -12.05
N GLU A 16 5.79 -7.83 -12.00
CA GLU A 16 4.87 -6.93 -11.31
C GLU A 16 4.43 -5.82 -12.26
N TYR A 17 3.18 -5.38 -12.11
CA TYR A 17 2.61 -4.25 -12.83
C TYR A 17 1.59 -3.52 -11.96
N THR A 18 1.56 -2.19 -12.05
CA THR A 18 0.63 -1.35 -11.28
C THR A 18 -0.41 -0.74 -12.22
N TYR A 19 -1.69 -0.95 -11.93
CA TYR A 19 -2.80 -0.37 -12.66
C TYR A 19 -3.20 0.98 -12.05
N SER A 20 -3.44 1.98 -12.89
CA SER A 20 -3.82 3.33 -12.48
C SER A 20 -5.28 3.67 -12.77
N ALA A 21 -6.08 2.69 -13.22
CA ALA A 21 -7.50 2.87 -13.52
C ALA A 21 -8.29 1.62 -13.12
N THR A 22 -9.55 1.82 -12.74
CA THR A 22 -10.53 0.76 -12.57
C THR A 22 -10.82 0.10 -13.90
N GLY A 23 -10.88 -1.23 -13.93
CA GLY A 23 -11.17 -1.98 -15.13
C GLY A 23 -10.89 -3.48 -15.00
N SER A 24 -11.36 -4.23 -15.98
CA SER A 24 -11.04 -5.66 -16.13
C SER A 24 -9.86 -5.81 -17.09
N TYR A 25 -8.78 -6.44 -16.62
CA TYR A 25 -7.52 -6.56 -17.35
C TYR A 25 -7.22 -8.03 -17.64
N THR A 26 -6.94 -8.35 -18.91
CA THR A 26 -6.45 -9.68 -19.29
C THR A 26 -4.93 -9.73 -19.14
N ILE A 27 -4.45 -10.61 -18.26
CA ILE A 27 -3.03 -10.91 -18.10
C ILE A 27 -2.72 -12.13 -18.95
N ARG A 28 -1.77 -11.98 -19.88
CA ARG A 28 -1.29 -13.07 -20.74
C ARG A 28 0.12 -13.46 -20.33
N THR A 29 0.25 -14.65 -19.74
CA THR A 29 1.55 -15.18 -19.32
C THR A 29 2.03 -16.21 -20.32
N ARG A 30 3.24 -16.03 -20.85
CA ARG A 30 3.88 -16.95 -21.80
C ARG A 30 5.20 -17.47 -21.25
N ALA A 31 5.37 -18.79 -21.24
CA ALA A 31 6.66 -19.42 -21.02
C ALA A 31 7.22 -19.92 -22.35
N HIS A 32 8.28 -19.27 -22.83
CA HIS A 32 8.88 -19.52 -24.14
C HIS A 32 10.00 -20.57 -24.07
N ALA A 33 9.92 -21.61 -24.92
CA ALA A 33 11.08 -22.42 -25.28
C ALA A 33 11.83 -21.77 -26.46
N ILE A 34 11.06 -21.22 -27.42
CA ILE A 34 11.51 -20.32 -28.49
C ILE A 34 10.39 -19.31 -28.80
N GLN A 35 10.66 -18.31 -29.63
CA GLN A 35 9.68 -17.25 -29.94
C GLN A 35 8.33 -17.79 -30.48
N THR A 36 8.37 -18.87 -31.27
CA THR A 36 7.18 -19.50 -31.87
C THR A 36 6.68 -20.72 -31.09
N ALA A 37 7.35 -21.13 -30.02
CA ALA A 37 6.95 -22.28 -29.21
C ALA A 37 6.93 -21.87 -27.73
N PHE A 38 5.73 -21.61 -27.24
CA PHE A 38 5.45 -21.22 -25.88
C PHE A 38 4.16 -21.88 -25.40
N ILE A 39 4.03 -22.02 -24.08
CA ILE A 39 2.74 -22.24 -23.44
C ILE A 39 2.19 -20.87 -23.01
N GLU A 40 0.87 -20.71 -23.11
CA GLU A 40 0.16 -19.48 -22.76
C GLU A 40 -0.96 -19.78 -21.80
N ILE A 41 -1.10 -18.92 -20.79
CA ILE A 41 -2.29 -18.84 -19.96
C ILE A 41 -2.80 -17.39 -19.99
N ASN A 42 -4.12 -17.25 -20.07
CA ASN A 42 -4.79 -15.96 -19.96
C ASN A 42 -5.58 -15.98 -18.64
N ASP A 43 -5.39 -14.94 -17.85
CA ASP A 43 -6.13 -14.71 -16.61
C ASP A 43 -6.79 -13.34 -16.68
N VAL A 44 -7.86 -13.14 -15.91
CA VAL A 44 -8.58 -11.87 -15.86
C VAL A 44 -8.57 -11.38 -14.42
N VAL A 45 -8.04 -10.16 -14.23
CA VAL A 45 -8.07 -9.48 -12.95
C VAL A 45 -8.98 -8.25 -13.06
N ASP A 46 -9.92 -8.15 -12.12
CA ASP A 46 -10.75 -6.96 -11.98
C ASP A 46 -10.09 -6.03 -10.96
N ILE A 47 -9.70 -4.84 -11.41
CA ILE A 47 -9.14 -3.79 -10.57
C ILE A 47 -10.25 -2.79 -10.30
N GLU A 48 -10.59 -2.62 -9.03
CA GLU A 48 -11.52 -1.60 -8.56
C GLU A 48 -10.72 -0.59 -7.73
N LEU A 49 -10.47 0.59 -8.32
CA LEU A 49 -9.97 1.75 -7.61
C LEU A 49 -11.17 2.58 -7.14
N GLU A 50 -11.22 2.87 -5.85
CA GLU A 50 -12.25 3.75 -5.31
C GLU A 50 -11.94 5.20 -5.70
N GLU A 51 -12.96 5.95 -6.09
CA GLU A 51 -12.81 7.38 -6.29
C GLU A 51 -12.55 8.06 -4.94
N VAL A 52 -11.53 8.91 -4.89
CA VAL A 52 -11.26 9.75 -3.71
C VAL A 52 -12.39 10.77 -3.58
N ILE A 53 -13.38 10.46 -2.74
CA ILE A 53 -14.45 11.40 -2.38
C ILE A 53 -13.85 12.44 -1.42
N PRO A 54 -13.92 13.75 -1.72
CA PRO A 54 -13.42 14.78 -0.82
C PRO A 54 -14.13 14.72 0.54
N GLY A 55 -13.37 14.40 1.59
CA GLY A 55 -13.89 14.29 2.96
C GLY A 55 -14.22 12.87 3.43
N GLN A 56 -14.03 11.84 2.60
CA GLN A 56 -13.92 10.46 3.10
C GLN A 56 -12.45 10.05 3.22
N ILE A 57 -12.18 9.22 4.23
CA ILE A 57 -10.88 8.56 4.40
C ILE A 57 -10.73 7.57 3.23
N PRO A 58 -9.60 7.55 2.52
CA PRO A 58 -9.36 6.58 1.46
C PRO A 58 -9.49 5.16 2.03
N THR A 59 -10.42 4.36 1.52
CA THR A 59 -10.60 2.95 1.89
C THR A 59 -9.75 2.00 1.02
N THR A 60 -8.97 2.56 0.11
CA THR A 60 -7.97 1.87 -0.72
C THR A 60 -6.63 2.63 -0.70
N GLY A 61 -5.53 1.89 -0.66
CA GLY A 61 -4.19 2.43 -0.46
C GLY A 61 -3.09 1.37 -0.41
N TYR A 62 -1.85 1.79 -0.13
CA TYR A 62 -0.73 0.87 0.03
C TYR A 62 -0.93 0.05 1.31
N THR A 63 -1.14 -1.25 1.19
CA THR A 63 -1.19 -2.15 2.33
C THR A 63 0.21 -2.63 2.67
N THR A 64 0.59 -2.55 3.94
CA THR A 64 1.84 -3.09 4.47
C THR A 64 1.75 -4.63 4.51
N PRO A 65 2.65 -5.36 3.85
CA PRO A 65 2.66 -6.82 3.94
C PRO A 65 2.90 -7.28 5.38
N MET A 66 1.94 -8.01 5.95
CA MET A 66 2.03 -8.59 7.30
C MET A 66 3.01 -9.78 7.39
N SER A 67 3.63 -10.17 6.26
CA SER A 67 4.57 -11.28 6.22
C SER A 67 5.61 -11.10 5.13
N TYR A 68 6.86 -11.41 5.46
CA TYR A 68 7.97 -11.48 4.52
C TYR A 68 8.72 -12.81 4.69
N PRO A 69 9.18 -13.47 3.61
CA PRO A 69 9.97 -14.68 3.71
C PRO A 69 11.22 -14.49 4.59
N GLY A 70 11.39 -15.35 5.59
CA GLY A 70 12.53 -15.31 6.52
C GLY A 70 12.40 -14.33 7.69
N TYR A 71 11.28 -13.61 7.80
CA TYR A 71 10.99 -12.71 8.91
C TYR A 71 9.76 -13.17 9.69
N THR A 72 9.73 -12.85 10.99
CA THR A 72 8.57 -13.02 11.84
C THR A 72 8.16 -11.65 12.35
N LEU A 73 6.90 -11.29 12.16
CA LEU A 73 6.34 -10.06 12.70
C LEU A 73 6.35 -10.15 14.23
N VAL A 74 6.93 -9.15 14.89
CA VAL A 74 7.06 -9.10 16.36
C VAL A 74 6.26 -7.98 17.00
N TRP A 75 5.89 -6.96 16.24
CA TRP A 75 5.08 -5.84 16.70
C TRP A 75 4.47 -5.11 15.50
N ASN A 76 3.23 -4.68 15.65
CA ASN A 76 2.49 -3.83 14.72
C ASN A 76 1.33 -3.15 15.49
N ASP A 77 0.86 -2.01 14.99
CA ASP A 77 -0.38 -1.36 15.42
C ASP A 77 -1.06 -0.83 14.15
N GLU A 78 -2.19 -1.43 13.76
CA GLU A 78 -2.92 -1.07 12.54
C GLU A 78 -3.97 0.01 12.78
N PHE A 79 -4.11 0.51 14.03
CA PHE A 79 -5.09 1.54 14.38
C PHE A 79 -6.56 1.18 14.04
N ASP A 80 -6.89 -0.12 13.96
CA ASP A 80 -8.25 -0.63 13.71
C ASP A 80 -9.30 -0.24 14.78
N GLY A 81 -8.85 0.29 15.92
CA GLY A 81 -9.70 0.73 17.03
C GLY A 81 -10.35 2.08 16.81
N THR A 82 -11.03 2.59 17.84
CA THR A 82 -11.55 3.97 17.88
C THR A 82 -10.69 4.90 18.74
N GLU A 83 -9.64 4.35 19.36
CA GLU A 83 -8.76 5.02 20.29
C GLU A 83 -7.34 4.47 20.11
N LEU A 84 -6.34 5.26 20.46
CA LEU A 84 -4.94 4.85 20.40
C LEU A 84 -4.68 3.71 21.41
N SER A 85 -3.89 2.71 21.01
CA SER A 85 -3.56 1.59 21.90
C SER A 85 -2.69 2.04 23.08
N SER A 86 -2.61 1.21 24.13
CA SER A 86 -1.78 1.49 25.31
C SER A 86 -0.27 1.39 25.04
N ASP A 87 0.13 1.01 23.84
CA ASP A 87 1.55 0.94 23.44
C ASP A 87 2.14 2.33 23.21
N TRP A 88 1.29 3.36 23.06
CA TRP A 88 1.68 4.74 22.79
C TRP A 88 1.58 5.64 24.02
N VAL A 89 2.42 6.67 24.05
CA VAL A 89 2.41 7.74 25.06
C VAL A 89 2.57 9.10 24.40
N PHE A 90 1.94 10.13 24.96
CA PHE A 90 2.03 11.49 24.45
C PHE A 90 3.12 12.29 25.17
N ASP A 91 3.97 12.94 24.38
CA ASP A 91 4.77 14.06 24.85
C ASP A 91 3.93 15.34 24.81
N ILE A 92 3.97 16.11 25.90
CA ILE A 92 3.14 17.31 26.06
C ILE A 92 4.02 18.55 26.19
N GLY A 93 3.76 19.56 25.37
CA GLY A 93 4.42 20.87 25.40
C GLY A 93 5.39 21.13 24.25
N THR A 94 6.36 22.01 24.47
CA THR A 94 7.31 22.49 23.44
C THR A 94 8.72 21.91 23.60
N GLY A 95 8.91 20.98 24.54
CA GLY A 95 10.22 20.41 24.87
C GLY A 95 11.26 21.46 25.29
N SER A 96 12.50 21.01 25.43
CA SER A 96 13.64 21.92 25.62
C SER A 96 14.13 22.42 24.26
N SER A 97 14.29 23.74 24.10
CA SER A 97 14.75 24.36 22.85
C SER A 97 13.90 23.99 21.61
N GLY A 98 12.58 23.83 21.77
CA GLY A 98 11.68 23.43 20.68
C GLY A 98 12.08 22.06 20.14
N TRP A 99 12.11 21.05 21.02
CA TRP A 99 12.55 19.66 20.76
C TRP A 99 13.93 19.48 20.09
N GLY A 100 14.79 20.50 20.17
CA GLY A 100 16.15 20.50 19.61
C GLY A 100 16.25 21.04 18.18
N ASN A 101 15.14 21.48 17.59
CA ASN A 101 15.06 22.00 16.22
C ASN A 101 14.25 23.30 16.11
N ASN A 102 14.05 24.03 17.22
CA ASN A 102 13.31 25.29 17.29
C ASN A 102 11.84 25.16 16.84
N GLU A 103 11.21 24.02 17.11
CA GLU A 103 9.78 23.84 16.91
C GLU A 103 8.97 24.88 17.69
N LEU A 104 7.94 25.43 17.04
CA LEU A 104 7.00 26.40 17.61
C LEU A 104 5.71 25.73 18.09
N GLN A 105 5.53 24.47 17.76
CA GLN A 105 4.36 23.66 18.03
C GLN A 105 4.33 23.28 19.51
N TYR A 106 3.14 23.29 20.10
CA TYR A 106 2.88 22.75 21.43
C TYR A 106 2.15 21.40 21.25
N TYR A 107 2.80 20.30 21.63
CA TYR A 107 2.19 18.97 21.54
C TYR A 107 1.17 18.77 22.66
N THR A 108 0.05 18.12 22.34
CA THR A 108 -1.06 17.83 23.25
C THR A 108 -1.73 16.51 22.83
N ASP A 109 -2.36 15.83 23.78
CA ASP A 109 -3.11 14.58 23.58
C ASP A 109 -4.45 14.81 22.87
N GLU A 110 -5.00 16.03 22.93
CA GLU A 110 -6.23 16.41 22.22
C GLU A 110 -6.07 16.54 20.69
N ASN A 111 -4.83 16.51 20.19
CA ASN A 111 -4.52 16.69 18.76
C ASN A 111 -4.40 15.38 17.98
N VAL A 112 -4.86 14.26 18.55
CA VAL A 112 -4.80 12.92 17.93
C VAL A 112 -6.20 12.31 17.84
N GLU A 113 -6.46 11.65 16.71
CA GLU A 113 -7.68 10.89 16.44
C GLU A 113 -7.30 9.59 15.75
N VAL A 114 -7.90 8.48 16.17
CA VAL A 114 -7.87 7.21 15.44
C VAL A 114 -9.20 7.08 14.70
N ALA A 115 -9.14 7.17 13.38
CA ALA A 115 -10.30 7.06 12.51
C ALA A 115 -9.89 6.47 11.16
N GLY A 116 -10.73 5.58 10.63
CA GLY A 116 -10.59 5.05 9.28
C GLY A 116 -9.83 3.75 9.12
N GLY A 117 -9.21 3.22 10.18
CA GLY A 117 -8.34 2.05 10.10
C GLY A 117 -7.08 2.39 9.32
#